data_AF-A0A538P1M0-F1
#
_entry.id   AF-A0A538P1M0-F1
#
_cell.length_a   1.000
_cell.length_b   1.000
_cell.length_c   1.000
_cell.angle_alpha   90.00
_cell.angle_beta   90.00
_cell.angle_gamma   90.00
#
_symmetry.space_group_name_H-M   'P 1'
#
loop_
_entity.id
_entity.type
_entity.pdbx_description
1 polymer ?
#
loop_
_entity_poly.entity_id
_entity_poly.type
_entity_poly.pdbx_seq_one_letter_code
_entity_poly.pdbx_strand_id
1 'polypeptide(L)'
;MVELAYDDALRLVSSLSRIHIVVVEEATITPTLQDLAQRIRELVTGKATKPTITLIGGPSRTSDIELKSVLGVHGPKEVHAVLVGEEGGSD
;
A
#
# COMPACT_ATOMS: atom_id res chain seq x y z
N MET A 1 -2.48 -1.34 1.34
CA MET A 1 -1.69 -0.93 0.16
C MET A 1 -0.47 -1.84 0.04
N VAL A 2 0.01 -2.08 -1.18
CA VAL A 2 1.20 -2.92 -1.42
C VAL A 2 2.23 -2.14 -2.20
N GLU A 3 3.47 -2.25 -1.75
CA GLU A 3 4.65 -1.72 -2.43
C GLU A 3 5.54 -2.89 -2.90
N LEU A 4 6.11 -2.74 -4.10
CA LEU A 4 7.15 -3.60 -4.65
C LEU A 4 8.41 -2.75 -4.85
N ALA A 5 9.46 -3.00 -4.06
CA ALA A 5 10.73 -2.29 -4.15
C ALA A 5 11.84 -3.23 -4.64
N TYR A 6 12.58 -2.83 -5.68
CA TYR A 6 13.65 -3.65 -6.28
C TYR A 6 15.04 -3.38 -5.70
N ASP A 7 15.17 -2.32 -4.92
CA ASP A 7 16.36 -1.98 -4.15
C ASP A 7 15.95 -1.27 -2.85
N ASP A 8 16.93 -1.12 -1.95
CA ASP A 8 16.69 -0.46 -0.67
C ASP A 8 16.41 1.04 -0.81
N ALA A 9 16.95 1.73 -1.82
CA ALA A 9 16.72 3.16 -1.97
C ALA A 9 15.23 3.45 -2.20
N LEU A 10 14.57 2.69 -3.08
CA LEU A 10 13.13 2.78 -3.31
C LEU A 10 12.31 2.47 -2.06
N ARG A 11 12.70 1.43 -1.31
CA ARG A 11 12.04 1.06 -0.04
C ARG A 11 12.19 2.15 1.04
N LEU A 12 13.32 2.87 1.04
CA LEU A 12 13.57 3.93 2.00
C LEU A 12 12.78 5.21 1.70
N VAL A 13 12.47 5.49 0.43
CA VAL A 13 11.62 6.65 0.04
C VAL A 13 10.25 6.56 0.68
N SER A 14 9.61 5.39 0.65
CA SER A 14 8.30 5.18 1.27
C SER A 14 8.36 5.08 2.78
N SER A 15 9.39 4.46 3.36
CA SER A 15 9.47 4.19 4.80
C SER A 15 10.01 5.35 5.66
N LEU A 16 10.88 6.20 5.11
CA LEU A 16 11.49 7.32 5.83
C LEU A 16 10.84 8.68 5.56
N SER A 17 9.89 8.75 4.63
CA SER A 17 9.17 9.99 4.34
C SER A 17 8.33 10.40 5.56
N ARG A 18 8.27 11.71 5.84
CA ARG A 18 7.38 12.21 6.90
C ARG A 18 5.92 12.11 6.49
N ILE A 19 5.65 12.37 5.21
CA ILE A 19 4.34 12.31 4.57
C ILE A 19 4.50 11.44 3.32
N HIS A 20 3.74 10.36 3.26
CA HIS A 20 3.73 9.44 2.12
C HIS A 20 2.40 9.58 1.38
N ILE A 21 2.43 10.09 0.15
CA ILE A 21 1.24 10.22 -0.70
C ILE A 21 1.30 9.13 -1.75
N VAL A 22 0.25 8.33 -1.86
CA VAL A 22 0.15 7.26 -2.86
C VAL A 22 -1.06 7.48 -3.74
N VAL A 23 -0.83 7.46 -5.05
CA VAL A 23 -1.90 7.45 -6.05
C VAL A 23 -2.26 6.00 -6.34
N VAL A 24 -3.54 5.67 -6.23
CA VAL A 24 -4.07 4.33 -6.39
C VAL A 24 -5.16 4.36 -7.45
N GLU A 25 -4.97 3.62 -8.52
CA GLU A 25 -6.01 3.42 -9.52
C GLU A 25 -7.15 2.58 -8.92
N GLU A 26 -8.39 3.05 -9.05
CA GLU A 26 -9.57 2.39 -8.49
C GLU A 26 -9.69 0.93 -8.99
N ALA A 27 -9.40 0.71 -10.28
CA ALA A 27 -9.41 -0.62 -10.91
C ALA A 27 -8.37 -1.60 -10.33
N THR A 28 -7.44 -1.13 -9.49
CA THR A 28 -6.43 -1.96 -8.83
C THR A 28 -6.85 -2.47 -7.46
N ILE A 29 -7.97 -1.97 -6.92
CA ILE A 29 -8.48 -2.38 -5.61
C ILE A 29 -9.00 -3.81 -5.68
N THR A 30 -8.51 -4.66 -4.78
CA THR A 30 -8.94 -6.05 -4.65
C THR A 30 -9.72 -6.27 -3.36
N PRO A 31 -10.78 -7.10 -3.35
CA PRO A 31 -11.62 -7.29 -2.17
C PRO A 31 -10.95 -8.11 -1.06
N THR A 32 -10.03 -9.02 -1.41
CA THR A 32 -9.34 -9.88 -0.44
C THR A 32 -7.82 -9.85 -0.56
N LEU A 33 -7.13 -10.29 0.50
CA LEU A 33 -5.67 -10.47 0.49
C LEU A 33 -5.26 -11.61 -0.46
N GLN A 34 -6.13 -12.58 -0.71
CA GLN A 34 -5.90 -13.68 -1.63
C GLN A 34 -5.85 -13.20 -3.08
N ASP A 35 -6.80 -12.33 -3.47
CA ASP A 35 -6.83 -11.69 -4.79
C ASP A 35 -5.60 -10.81 -5.00
N LEU A 36 -5.23 -10.05 -3.97
CA LEU A 36 -3.99 -9.26 -3.95
C LEU A 36 -2.76 -10.15 -4.13
N ALA A 37 -2.67 -11.26 -3.40
CA ALA A 37 -1.54 -12.18 -3.50
C ALA A 37 -1.45 -12.82 -4.89
N GLN A 38 -2.57 -13.08 -5.55
CA GLN A 38 -2.59 -13.52 -6.94
C GLN A 38 -2.02 -12.46 -7.87
N ARG A 39 -2.49 -11.22 -7.75
CA ARG A 39 -2.00 -10.11 -8.58
C ARG A 39 -0.50 -9.84 -8.38
N ILE A 40 -0.02 -9.93 -7.14
CA ILE A 40 1.42 -9.85 -6.84
C ILE A 40 2.18 -10.98 -7.53
N ARG A 41 1.69 -12.24 -7.46
CA ARG A 41 2.33 -13.37 -8.16
C ARG A 41 2.42 -13.12 -9.66
N GLU A 42 1.36 -12.60 -10.28
CA GLU A 42 1.35 -12.26 -11.71
C GLU A 42 2.40 -11.20 -12.05
N LEU A 43 2.55 -10.16 -11.21
CA LEU A 43 3.54 -9.08 -11.42
C LEU A 43 5.00 -9.54 -11.27
N VAL A 44 5.29 -10.51 -10.40
CA VAL A 44 6.67 -10.93 -10.07
C VAL A 44 7.11 -12.22 -10.76
N THR A 45 6.19 -12.97 -11.36
CA THR A 45 6.50 -14.21 -12.11
C THR A 45 7.27 -13.87 -13.38
N GLY A 46 8.30 -14.65 -13.69
CA GLY A 46 9.16 -14.44 -14.86
C GLY A 46 10.14 -13.25 -14.77
N LYS A 47 10.10 -12.45 -13.69
CA LYS A 47 11.08 -11.38 -13.46
C LYS A 47 12.41 -11.96 -12.97
N ALA A 48 13.53 -11.49 -13.54
CA ALA A 48 14.88 -11.89 -13.16
C ALA A 48 15.24 -11.48 -11.72
N THR A 49 14.80 -10.30 -11.30
CA THR A 49 14.98 -9.78 -9.93
C THR A 49 13.67 -9.87 -9.16
N LYS A 50 13.75 -10.31 -7.89
CA LYS A 50 12.61 -10.38 -6.99
C LYS A 50 12.54 -9.10 -6.14
N PRO A 51 11.39 -8.43 -6.05
CA PRO A 51 11.25 -7.26 -5.22
C PRO A 51 11.09 -7.64 -3.74
N THR A 52 11.41 -6.71 -2.86
CA THR A 52 10.86 -6.67 -1.50
C THR A 52 9.39 -6.27 -1.59
N ILE A 53 8.52 -7.01 -0.91
CA ILE A 53 7.08 -6.76 -0.88
C ILE A 53 6.74 -6.19 0.49
N THR A 54 6.20 -4.97 0.53
CA THR A 54 5.80 -4.30 1.76
C THR A 54 4.28 -4.11 1.78
N LEU A 55 3.63 -4.68 2.80
CA LEU A 55 2.21 -4.46 3.06
C LEU A 55 2.07 -3.26 4.00
N ILE A 56 1.51 -2.17 3.48
CA ILE A 56 1.21 -0.97 4.26
C ILE A 56 -0.25 -1.05 4.66
N GLY A 57 -0.48 -1.42 5.92
CA GLY A 57 -1.80 -1.47 6.53
C GLY A 57 -2.36 -0.08 6.76
N GLY A 58 -3.69 0.07 6.63
CA GLY A 58 -4.39 1.26 7.11
C GLY A 58 -4.38 1.32 8.64
N PRO A 59 -4.87 2.42 9.24
CA PRO A 59 -5.09 2.47 10.67
C PRO A 59 -5.92 1.26 11.09
N SER A 60 -5.43 0.53 12.10
CA SER A 60 -6.14 -0.63 12.61
C SER A 60 -7.55 -0.24 13.08
N ARG A 61 -8.53 -1.12 12.85
CA ARG A 61 -9.87 -1.01 13.44
C ARG A 61 -9.89 -1.37 14.94
N THR A 62 -8.73 -1.60 15.59
CA THR A 62 -8.63 -1.80 17.05
C THR A 62 -8.79 -0.53 17.88
N SER A 63 -9.18 0.61 17.30
CA SER A 63 -9.82 1.70 18.06
C SER A 63 -11.12 1.25 18.77
N ASP A 64 -11.69 0.11 18.37
CA ASP A 64 -12.94 -0.48 18.91
C ASP A 64 -12.70 -1.54 20.00
N ILE A 65 -11.44 -1.85 20.34
CA ILE A 65 -11.07 -2.73 21.47
C ILE A 65 -9.94 -2.02 22.23
N GLU A 66 -10.32 -1.15 23.17
CA GLU A 66 -9.46 -0.40 24.12
C GLU A 66 -8.81 0.93 23.67
N LEU A 67 -9.18 1.50 22.50
CA LEU A 67 -8.90 2.92 22.11
C LEU A 67 -7.43 3.39 22.10
N LYS A 68 -6.43 2.51 22.27
CA LYS A 68 -5.02 2.90 22.19
C LYS A 68 -4.44 2.55 20.82
N SER A 69 -4.47 3.52 19.92
CA SER A 69 -3.58 3.49 18.76
C SER A 69 -2.14 3.68 19.26
N VAL A 70 -1.38 2.59 19.35
CA VAL A 70 0.07 2.68 19.52
C VAL A 70 0.63 3.19 18.20
N LEU A 71 1.02 4.46 18.16
CA LEU A 71 1.74 5.01 17.01
C LEU A 71 3.09 4.27 16.94
N GLY A 72 3.23 3.37 15.98
CA GLY A 72 4.55 2.82 15.66
C GLY A 72 5.48 3.95 15.23
N VAL A 73 6.72 3.95 15.70
CA VAL A 73 7.79 4.85 15.19
C VAL A 73 8.40 4.33 13.88
N HIS A 74 7.77 3.32 13.28
CA HIS A 74 8.26 2.61 12.11
C HIS A 74 7.38 2.97 10.91
N GLY A 75 7.83 3.93 10.10
CA GLY A 75 7.17 4.37 8.88
C GLY A 75 6.78 5.85 8.88
N PRO A 76 6.12 6.31 7.81
CA PRO A 76 5.68 7.69 7.69
C PRO A 76 4.75 8.13 8.81
N LYS A 77 4.87 9.39 9.21
CA LYS A 77 3.96 9.99 10.20
C LYS A 77 2.53 10.07 9.64
N GLU A 78 2.42 10.32 8.34
CA GLU A 78 1.16 10.45 7.62
C GLU A 78 1.21 9.67 6.31
N VAL A 79 0.13 8.97 6.00
CA VAL A 79 -0.07 8.28 4.73
C VAL A 79 -1.39 8.75 4.13
N HIS A 80 -1.34 9.30 2.92
CA HIS A 80 -2.50 9.77 2.16
C HIS A 80 -2.65 8.90 0.91
N ALA A 81 -3.84 8.35 0.68
CA ALA A 81 -4.16 7.61 -0.55
C ALA A 81 -5.09 8.45 -1.42
N VAL A 82 -4.69 8.73 -2.65
CA VAL A 82 -5.48 9.42 -3.66
C VAL A 82 -6.00 8.38 -4.63
N LEU A 83 -7.30 8.14 -4.61
CA LEU A 83 -7.96 7.27 -5.57
C LEU A 83 -8.16 8.00 -6.88
N VAL A 84 -7.74 7.38 -7.98
CA VAL A 84 -7.98 7.87 -9.34
C VAL A 84 -8.79 6.82 -10.10
N GLY A 85 -9.93 7.25 -10.62
CA GLY A 85 -10.83 6.46 -11.45
C GLY A 85 -11.24 7.28 -12.67
N GLU A 86 -11.98 6.66 -13.59
CA GLU A 86 -12.58 7.44 -14.68
C GLU A 86 -13.61 8.42 -14.12
N GLU A 87 -13.74 9.60 -14.74
CA GLU A 87 -14.85 10.50 -14.43
C GLU A 87 -16.14 9.70 -14.62
N GLY A 88 -16.96 9.62 -13.56
CA GLY A 88 -18.28 9.04 -13.66
C GLY A 88 -18.98 9.71 -14.84
N GLY A 89 -19.18 8.96 -15.92
CA GLY A 89 -19.94 9.42 -17.07
C GLY A 89 -21.25 9.95 -16.53
N SER A 90 -21.51 11.23 -16.79
CA SER A 90 -22.82 11.83 -16.57
C SER A 90 -23.84 10.99 -17.33
N ASP A 91 -24.65 10.24 -16.59
CA ASP A 91 -25.94 9.75 -17.06
C ASP A 91 -26.99 10.86 -16.83
#